data_AF-A0A833J408-F1
#
_entry.id   AF-A0A833J408-F1
#
_cell.length_a   1.000
_cell.length_b   1.000
_cell.length_c   1.000
_cell.angle_alpha   90.00
_cell.angle_beta   90.00
_cell.angle_gamma   90.00
#
_symmetry.space_group_name_H-M   'P 1'
#
loop_
_entity.id
_entity.type
_entity.pdbx_description
1 polymer ?
#
loop_
_entity_poly.entity_id
_entity_poly.type
_entity_poly.pdbx_seq_one_letter_code
_entity_poly.pdbx_strand_id
1 'polypeptide(L)'
;MHLQGNVAFEPKLVVQVDPATEVGNKKATTLGLRATIERADIMHVAGRLWADVPLTGDLFARVDGRPAGAIPLANITGGTTANGAPFNLALRADCLVADGMSVELLAATQAGNISLLTKTINSDFIGGLDRCSETLVRGWACNPYLPSQPVKVAIFLNDKYQGTVLANRLRSDVQEIWPDAAQSGFIFRFPNTIFLPRAVDVSVTAKIHNTTIELDHSPWYICRCIGNGKTADRILGTEG
;
A
#
# COMPACT_ATOMS: atom_id res chain seq x y z
N MET A 1 -42.57 27.71 -55.24
CA MET A 1 -42.70 26.64 -54.22
C MET A 1 -42.10 27.14 -52.92
N HIS A 2 -42.66 26.71 -51.80
CA HIS A 2 -42.59 27.24 -50.44
C HIS A 2 -41.19 27.34 -49.78
N LEU A 3 -41.01 28.46 -49.05
CA LEU A 3 -40.47 28.71 -47.70
C LEU A 3 -39.52 27.73 -46.95
N GLN A 4 -38.45 28.35 -46.42
CA GLN A 4 -37.83 28.26 -45.06
C GLN A 4 -37.23 26.95 -44.51
N GLY A 5 -36.07 27.08 -43.85
CA GLY A 5 -35.71 26.17 -42.75
C GLY A 5 -34.24 26.05 -42.31
N ASN A 6 -33.82 26.93 -41.41
CA ASN A 6 -32.89 26.73 -40.30
C ASN A 6 -31.35 26.63 -40.43
N VAL A 7 -30.76 27.50 -39.60
CA VAL A 7 -29.39 27.67 -39.12
C VAL A 7 -28.96 26.47 -38.27
N ALA A 8 -27.69 26.05 -38.38
CA ALA A 8 -27.01 25.32 -37.32
C ALA A 8 -25.59 25.88 -37.11
N PHE A 9 -25.34 26.24 -35.85
CA PHE A 9 -24.15 26.86 -35.27
C PHE A 9 -22.85 26.04 -35.48
N GLU A 10 -21.76 26.77 -35.75
CA GLU A 10 -20.34 26.42 -35.53
C GLU A 10 -20.04 26.20 -34.02
N PRO A 11 -18.96 25.50 -33.58
CA PRO A 11 -17.60 26.04 -33.78
C PRO A 11 -16.40 25.06 -33.88
N LYS A 12 -15.37 25.59 -34.56
CA LYS A 12 -13.93 25.32 -34.39
C LYS A 12 -13.51 25.17 -32.92
N LEU A 13 -12.53 24.30 -32.66
CA LEU A 13 -11.55 24.58 -31.60
C LEU A 13 -10.13 24.14 -31.99
N VAL A 14 -9.30 25.15 -32.23
CA VAL A 14 -7.83 25.10 -32.16
C VAL A 14 -7.48 25.48 -30.73
N VAL A 15 -6.66 24.72 -30.01
CA VAL A 15 -5.91 25.26 -28.87
C VAL A 15 -4.48 24.76 -28.90
N GLN A 16 -3.59 25.74 -28.90
CA GLN A 16 -2.14 25.64 -28.89
C GLN A 16 -1.63 24.96 -27.62
N VAL A 17 -0.65 24.09 -27.80
CA VAL A 17 0.25 23.66 -26.73
C VAL A 17 1.44 24.60 -26.79
N ASP A 18 1.77 25.28 -25.69
CA ASP A 18 3.14 25.76 -25.48
C ASP A 18 3.61 25.42 -24.05
N PRO A 19 4.86 24.95 -23.89
CA PRO A 19 5.37 24.38 -22.65
C PRO A 19 6.15 25.41 -21.83
N ALA A 20 5.96 25.44 -20.51
CA ALA A 20 6.92 26.05 -19.60
C ALA A 20 6.90 25.37 -18.22
N THR A 21 7.96 24.59 -17.99
CA THR A 21 8.77 24.48 -16.77
C THR A 21 8.28 25.28 -15.55
N GLU A 22 7.99 24.61 -14.43
CA GLU A 22 8.65 24.85 -13.12
C GLU A 22 8.14 23.94 -11.99
N VAL A 23 9.09 23.61 -11.12
CA VAL A 23 9.02 22.71 -9.97
C VAL A 23 8.17 23.30 -8.84
N GLY A 24 7.28 22.50 -8.25
CA GLY A 24 6.69 22.74 -6.93
C GLY A 24 5.17 22.87 -6.90
N ASN A 25 4.50 21.92 -6.23
CA ASN A 25 3.15 21.96 -5.62
C ASN A 25 2.14 23.04 -6.11
N LYS A 26 1.96 23.21 -7.43
CA LYS A 26 0.95 24.10 -8.00
C LYS A 26 0.04 23.33 -8.95
N LYS A 27 -1.26 23.63 -8.84
CA LYS A 27 -2.37 23.09 -9.64
C LYS A 27 -2.01 23.07 -11.12
N ALA A 28 -1.80 21.89 -11.70
CA ALA A 28 -1.78 21.74 -13.14
C ALA A 28 -3.17 22.10 -13.68
N THR A 29 -3.23 23.09 -14.58
CA THR A 29 -4.45 23.53 -15.24
C THR A 29 -4.31 23.20 -16.71
N THR A 30 -4.61 21.97 -17.06
CA THR A 30 -4.70 21.54 -18.45
C THR A 30 -6.09 20.93 -18.59
N LEU A 31 -6.95 21.54 -19.41
CA LEU A 31 -8.34 21.07 -19.67
C LEU A 31 -9.33 21.16 -18.50
N GLY A 32 -9.41 22.28 -17.75
CA GLY A 32 -10.42 22.44 -16.68
C GLY A 32 -10.43 21.29 -15.64
N LEU A 33 -9.38 20.49 -15.65
CA LEU A 33 -9.21 19.24 -14.93
C LEU A 33 -8.05 19.49 -13.98
N ARG A 34 -8.34 19.35 -12.70
CA ARG A 34 -7.35 19.51 -11.63
C ARG A 34 -7.53 18.36 -10.67
N ALA A 35 -6.45 17.89 -10.09
CA ALA A 35 -6.51 16.93 -9.01
C ALA A 35 -5.61 17.36 -7.85
N THR A 36 -5.82 16.73 -6.71
CA THR A 36 -4.88 16.69 -5.61
C THR A 36 -4.66 15.24 -5.24
N ILE A 37 -3.41 14.85 -4.98
CA ILE A 37 -3.12 13.58 -4.34
C ILE A 37 -2.97 13.88 -2.85
N GLU A 38 -4.01 13.54 -2.10
CA GLU A 38 -4.02 13.67 -0.66
C GLU A 38 -3.15 12.56 -0.05
N ARG A 39 -3.15 11.35 -0.64
CA ARG A 39 -2.38 10.19 -0.16
C ARG A 39 -1.86 9.31 -1.30
N ALA A 40 -0.67 8.76 -1.10
CA ALA A 40 -0.05 7.78 -1.98
C ALA A 40 0.76 6.80 -1.12
N ASP A 41 0.23 5.60 -0.95
CA ASP A 41 0.92 4.48 -0.29
C ASP A 41 1.18 3.36 -1.31
N ILE A 42 1.85 2.29 -0.89
CA ILE A 42 2.21 1.19 -1.82
C ILE A 42 1.00 0.46 -2.43
N MET A 43 -0.20 0.64 -1.88
CA MET A 43 -1.41 -0.03 -2.31
C MET A 43 -2.35 0.91 -3.07
N HIS A 44 -2.40 2.21 -2.73
CA HIS A 44 -3.40 3.13 -3.25
C HIS A 44 -2.88 4.55 -3.46
N VAL A 45 -3.49 5.23 -4.43
CA VAL A 45 -3.41 6.68 -4.62
C VAL A 45 -4.80 7.27 -4.43
N ALA A 46 -4.94 8.18 -3.48
CA ALA A 46 -6.22 8.79 -3.14
C ALA A 46 -6.14 10.31 -3.09
N GLY A 47 -7.25 10.95 -3.38
CA GLY A 47 -7.37 12.39 -3.28
C GLY A 47 -8.64 12.91 -3.94
N ARG A 48 -8.55 14.09 -4.53
CA ARG A 48 -9.71 14.78 -5.11
C ARG A 48 -9.46 15.13 -6.56
N LEU A 49 -10.50 15.00 -7.35
CA LEU A 49 -10.54 15.35 -8.76
C LEU A 49 -11.62 16.40 -8.97
N TRP A 50 -11.29 17.46 -9.69
CA TRP A 50 -12.26 18.42 -10.16
C TRP A 50 -12.19 18.55 -11.67
N ALA A 51 -13.35 18.75 -12.27
CA ALA A 51 -13.51 18.87 -13.69
C ALA A 51 -14.56 19.93 -14.00
N ASP A 52 -14.23 20.84 -14.90
CA ASP A 52 -15.15 21.88 -15.38
C ASP A 52 -15.96 21.38 -16.60
N VAL A 53 -15.68 20.16 -17.07
CA VAL A 53 -16.36 19.44 -18.16
C VAL A 53 -16.68 18.00 -17.76
N PRO A 54 -17.65 17.31 -18.41
CA PRO A 54 -17.91 15.90 -18.16
C PRO A 54 -16.65 15.05 -18.37
N LEU A 55 -16.30 14.26 -17.36
CA LEU A 55 -15.14 13.39 -17.41
C LEU A 55 -15.43 12.16 -18.28
N THR A 56 -14.60 11.91 -19.29
CA THR A 56 -14.66 10.70 -20.13
C THR A 56 -13.27 10.08 -20.20
N GLY A 57 -13.19 8.74 -20.26
CA GLY A 57 -11.94 7.99 -20.21
C GLY A 57 -11.58 7.51 -18.79
N ASP A 58 -10.29 7.38 -18.51
CA ASP A 58 -9.76 6.79 -17.29
C ASP A 58 -8.83 7.74 -16.54
N LEU A 59 -8.92 7.73 -15.21
CA LEU A 59 -7.87 8.24 -14.34
C LEU A 59 -6.91 7.09 -14.07
N PHE A 60 -5.64 7.20 -14.43
CA PHE A 60 -4.68 6.13 -14.25
C PHE A 60 -3.39 6.61 -13.59
N ALA A 61 -2.76 5.70 -12.85
CA ALA A 61 -1.49 5.94 -12.18
C ALA A 61 -0.36 5.22 -12.93
N ARG A 62 0.80 5.87 -12.99
CA ARG A 62 2.08 5.25 -13.33
C ARG A 62 3.02 5.31 -12.15
N VAL A 63 3.76 4.24 -11.89
CA VAL A 63 4.83 4.22 -10.89
C VAL A 63 6.16 4.11 -11.63
N ASP A 64 7.02 5.11 -11.47
CA ASP A 64 8.28 5.26 -12.22
C ASP A 64 8.10 5.02 -13.74
N GLY A 65 7.05 5.63 -14.31
CA GLY A 65 6.71 5.55 -15.74
C GLY A 65 5.97 4.27 -16.18
N ARG A 66 5.80 3.27 -15.31
CA ARG A 66 5.11 2.00 -15.62
C ARG A 66 3.64 2.05 -15.23
N PRO A 67 2.70 1.54 -16.04
CA PRO A 67 1.28 1.48 -15.66
C PRO A 67 1.07 0.77 -14.33
N ALA A 68 0.36 1.40 -13.40
CA ALA A 68 0.24 0.93 -12.03
C ALA A 68 -1.21 0.76 -11.58
N GLY A 69 -2.19 1.41 -12.19
CA GLY A 69 -3.62 1.20 -11.91
C GLY A 69 -4.49 2.20 -12.66
N ALA A 70 -5.79 1.94 -12.76
CA ALA A 70 -6.74 2.84 -13.42
C ALA A 70 -8.13 2.74 -12.77
N ILE A 71 -8.86 3.84 -12.78
CA ILE A 71 -10.28 3.91 -12.47
C ILE A 71 -10.97 4.64 -13.63
N PRO A 72 -12.07 4.10 -14.17
CA PRO A 72 -12.92 4.84 -15.09
C PRO A 72 -13.35 6.16 -14.45
N LEU A 73 -13.19 7.27 -15.18
CA LEU A 73 -13.59 8.58 -14.66
C LEU A 73 -15.11 8.65 -14.41
N ALA A 74 -15.90 7.83 -15.09
CA ALA A 74 -17.33 7.68 -14.84
C ALA A 74 -17.66 7.20 -13.41
N ASN A 75 -16.72 6.51 -12.75
CA ASN A 75 -16.85 6.07 -11.36
C ASN A 75 -16.48 7.17 -10.35
N ILE A 76 -15.94 8.31 -10.83
CA ILE A 76 -15.55 9.45 -10.02
C ILE A 76 -16.58 10.56 -10.25
N THR A 77 -17.72 10.44 -9.58
CA THR A 77 -18.86 11.36 -9.72
C THR A 77 -18.71 12.61 -8.85
N GLY A 78 -19.07 13.79 -9.38
CA GLY A 78 -19.17 15.04 -8.59
C GLY A 78 -17.96 15.99 -8.68
N GLY A 79 -17.05 15.79 -9.66
CA GLY A 79 -15.86 16.63 -9.85
C GLY A 79 -16.16 18.09 -10.19
N THR A 80 -17.40 18.41 -10.56
CA THR A 80 -17.86 19.77 -10.87
C THR A 80 -18.20 20.58 -9.61
N THR A 81 -18.18 19.97 -8.41
CA THR A 81 -18.49 20.65 -7.15
C THR A 81 -17.27 21.41 -6.60
N ALA A 82 -17.50 22.41 -5.73
CA ALA A 82 -16.41 23.15 -5.07
C ALA A 82 -15.42 22.23 -4.33
N ASN A 83 -15.91 21.12 -3.78
CA ASN A 83 -15.13 20.17 -3.00
C ASN A 83 -14.43 19.09 -3.84
N GLY A 84 -14.77 18.95 -5.12
CA GLY A 84 -14.24 17.91 -6.00
C GLY A 84 -14.77 16.52 -5.64
N ALA A 85 -14.64 15.60 -6.58
CA ALA A 85 -14.97 14.20 -6.37
C ALA A 85 -13.81 13.47 -5.69
N PRO A 86 -14.06 12.72 -4.61
CA PRO A 86 -13.04 11.85 -4.05
C PRO A 86 -12.75 10.70 -5.01
N PHE A 87 -11.49 10.27 -5.07
CA PHE A 87 -11.09 9.05 -5.74
C PHE A 87 -10.17 8.22 -4.85
N ASN A 88 -10.21 6.91 -5.05
CA ASN A 88 -9.29 5.96 -4.44
C ASN A 88 -8.87 4.93 -5.49
N LEU A 89 -7.66 5.06 -6.02
CA LEU A 89 -7.10 4.23 -7.09
C LEU A 89 -6.23 3.16 -6.48
N ALA A 90 -6.69 1.91 -6.56
CA ALA A 90 -5.89 0.75 -6.18
C ALA A 90 -4.77 0.51 -7.20
N LEU A 91 -3.55 0.33 -6.71
CA LEU A 91 -2.41 -0.09 -7.48
C LEU A 91 -2.51 -1.60 -7.74
N ARG A 92 -2.16 -2.02 -8.94
CA ARG A 92 -2.25 -3.41 -9.36
C ARG A 92 -1.27 -4.25 -8.57
N ALA A 93 -1.69 -5.45 -8.19
CA ALA A 93 -0.87 -6.38 -7.40
C ALA A 93 0.37 -6.90 -8.15
N ASP A 94 0.44 -6.76 -9.48
CA ASP A 94 1.60 -7.11 -10.31
C ASP A 94 2.60 -5.96 -10.50
N CYS A 95 2.25 -4.74 -10.04
CA CYS A 95 3.15 -3.61 -10.06
C CYS A 95 4.13 -3.71 -8.88
N LEU A 96 5.43 -3.55 -9.15
CA LEU A 96 6.39 -3.30 -8.08
C LEU A 96 6.18 -1.87 -7.60
N VAL A 97 5.71 -1.74 -6.37
CA VAL A 97 5.48 -0.46 -5.70
C VAL A 97 6.15 -0.51 -4.34
N ALA A 98 7.00 0.48 -4.05
CA ALA A 98 7.73 0.60 -2.81
C ALA A 98 7.76 2.06 -2.36
N ASP A 99 8.06 2.29 -1.08
CA ASP A 99 8.27 3.64 -0.57
C ASP A 99 9.44 4.32 -1.29
N GLY A 100 9.31 5.63 -1.50
CA GLY A 100 10.28 6.44 -2.24
C GLY A 100 10.09 6.41 -3.76
N MET A 101 9.29 5.49 -4.32
CA MET A 101 8.94 5.51 -5.74
C MET A 101 8.06 6.72 -6.09
N SER A 102 8.12 7.14 -7.35
CA SER A 102 7.32 8.26 -7.85
C SER A 102 6.03 7.76 -8.48
N VAL A 103 4.88 8.22 -7.97
CA VAL A 103 3.59 7.98 -8.60
C VAL A 103 3.13 9.21 -9.38
N GLU A 104 2.89 9.02 -10.67
CA GLU A 104 2.32 10.01 -11.58
C GLU A 104 0.84 9.67 -11.81
N LEU A 105 -0.03 10.65 -11.61
CA LEU A 105 -1.46 10.55 -11.88
C LEU A 105 -1.76 11.25 -13.21
N LEU A 106 -2.41 10.51 -14.13
CA LEU A 106 -2.74 10.98 -15.46
C LEU A 106 -4.23 10.77 -15.74
N ALA A 107 -4.79 11.62 -16.59
CA ALA A 107 -6.11 11.41 -17.17
C ALA A 107 -5.99 11.06 -18.66
N ALA A 108 -6.59 9.95 -19.06
CA ALA A 108 -6.79 9.61 -20.46
C ALA A 108 -8.02 10.35 -20.98
N THR A 109 -7.82 11.25 -21.94
CA THR A 109 -8.89 12.02 -22.57
C THR A 109 -8.94 11.76 -24.07
N GLN A 110 -9.97 12.25 -24.75
CA GLN A 110 -10.06 12.18 -26.22
C GLN A 110 -8.89 12.89 -26.93
N ALA A 111 -8.25 13.87 -26.28
CA ALA A 111 -7.10 14.60 -26.80
C ALA A 111 -5.74 13.92 -26.46
N GLY A 112 -5.76 12.79 -25.74
CA GLY A 112 -4.58 12.08 -25.25
C GLY A 112 -4.45 12.10 -23.73
N ASN A 113 -3.29 11.65 -23.25
CA ASN A 113 -3.00 11.53 -21.82
C ASN A 113 -2.44 12.85 -21.27
N ILE A 114 -3.02 13.31 -20.16
CA ILE A 114 -2.63 14.54 -19.48
C ILE A 114 -2.03 14.16 -18.14
N SER A 115 -0.77 14.56 -17.89
CA SER A 115 -0.17 14.45 -16.55
C SER A 115 -0.81 15.50 -15.63
N LEU A 116 -1.41 15.04 -14.53
CA LEU A 116 -2.06 15.91 -13.58
C LEU A 116 -1.07 16.31 -12.49
N LEU A 117 -0.48 15.33 -11.83
CA LEU A 117 0.47 15.56 -10.73
C LEU A 117 1.27 14.31 -10.41
N THR A 118 2.39 14.54 -9.73
CA THR A 118 3.29 13.50 -9.24
C THR A 118 3.38 13.59 -7.72
N LYS A 119 3.45 12.45 -7.04
CA LYS A 119 3.70 12.36 -5.60
C LYS A 119 4.68 11.24 -5.30
N THR A 120 5.50 11.40 -4.27
CA THR A 120 6.31 10.31 -3.73
C THR A 120 5.42 9.39 -2.91
N ILE A 121 5.55 8.09 -3.14
CA ILE A 121 4.88 7.05 -2.36
C ILE A 121 5.53 7.00 -0.98
N ASN A 122 4.72 7.19 0.06
CA ASN A 122 5.13 7.05 1.45
C ASN A 122 4.02 6.36 2.21
N SER A 123 4.36 5.26 2.88
CA SER A 123 3.39 4.47 3.61
C SER A 123 3.64 4.56 5.11
N ASP A 124 2.60 4.88 5.89
CA ASP A 124 2.68 5.00 7.35
C ASP A 124 2.11 3.75 8.03
N PHE A 125 2.48 2.57 7.53
CA PHE A 125 2.04 1.31 8.12
C PHE A 125 2.49 1.21 9.57
N ILE A 126 1.60 0.68 10.40
CA ILE A 126 1.86 0.41 11.81
C ILE A 126 1.70 -1.08 12.09
N GLY A 127 2.40 -1.59 13.10
CA GLY A 127 2.30 -2.99 13.47
C GLY A 127 3.51 -3.47 14.24
N GLY A 128 3.44 -4.68 14.76
CA GLY A 128 4.52 -5.27 15.52
C GLY A 128 4.45 -6.78 15.61
N LEU A 129 5.58 -7.38 15.96
CA LEU A 129 5.67 -8.79 16.33
C LEU A 129 5.20 -8.99 17.77
N ASP A 130 4.29 -9.95 17.95
CA ASP A 130 3.79 -10.36 19.27
C ASP A 130 4.56 -11.57 19.79
N ARG A 131 4.92 -12.50 18.88
CA ARG A 131 5.56 -13.77 19.23
C ARG A 131 6.26 -14.37 18.01
N CYS A 132 7.50 -14.79 18.22
CA CYS A 132 8.28 -15.60 17.29
C CYS A 132 8.68 -16.92 17.94
N SER A 133 8.62 -18.02 17.18
CA SER A 133 9.11 -19.33 17.57
C SER A 133 9.70 -20.08 16.36
N GLU A 134 10.24 -21.27 16.60
CA GLU A 134 10.78 -22.15 15.56
C GLU A 134 9.74 -22.58 14.52
N THR A 135 8.45 -22.44 14.82
CA THR A 135 7.36 -22.95 13.98
C THR A 135 6.44 -21.87 13.43
N LEU A 136 6.41 -20.67 14.03
CA LEU A 136 5.55 -19.59 13.60
C LEU A 136 6.06 -18.20 13.97
N VAL A 137 5.50 -17.21 13.28
CA VAL A 137 5.58 -15.78 13.61
C VAL A 137 4.15 -15.25 13.70
N ARG A 138 3.84 -14.55 14.78
CA ARG A 138 2.57 -13.85 14.97
C ARG A 138 2.83 -12.38 15.26
N GLY A 139 1.98 -11.55 14.69
CA GLY A 139 1.97 -10.12 14.92
C GLY A 139 0.69 -9.49 14.38
N TRP A 140 0.75 -8.20 14.18
CA TRP A 140 -0.28 -7.43 13.51
C TRP A 140 0.36 -6.35 12.63
N ALA A 141 -0.36 -5.95 11.58
CA ALA A 141 0.02 -4.87 10.69
C ALA A 141 -1.24 -4.20 10.12
N CYS A 142 -1.23 -2.88 10.03
CA CYS A 142 -2.35 -2.08 9.57
C CYS A 142 -1.85 -0.90 8.72
N ASN A 143 -2.58 -0.59 7.65
CA ASN A 143 -2.46 0.71 6.99
C ASN A 143 -3.45 1.66 7.67
N PRO A 144 -3.00 2.69 8.40
CA PRO A 144 -3.92 3.57 9.09
C PRO A 144 -4.84 4.37 8.15
N TYR A 145 -4.50 4.44 6.87
CA TYR A 145 -5.30 5.09 5.84
C TYR A 145 -6.39 4.22 5.27
N LEU A 146 -6.23 2.89 5.35
CA LEU A 146 -7.20 1.90 4.88
C LEU A 146 -7.29 0.77 5.91
N PRO A 147 -7.79 1.06 7.12
CA PRO A 147 -7.73 0.14 8.24
C PRO A 147 -8.50 -1.17 8.00
N SER A 148 -9.53 -1.12 7.16
CA SER A 148 -10.32 -2.29 6.77
C SER A 148 -9.68 -3.16 5.70
N GLN A 149 -8.57 -2.70 5.09
CA GLN A 149 -7.86 -3.46 4.06
C GLN A 149 -6.70 -4.27 4.65
N PRO A 150 -6.66 -5.60 4.41
CA PRO A 150 -5.58 -6.43 4.89
C PRO A 150 -4.22 -6.08 4.29
N VAL A 151 -3.18 -6.08 5.12
CA VAL A 151 -1.81 -5.78 4.71
C VAL A 151 -1.00 -7.06 4.52
N LYS A 152 -0.19 -7.14 3.47
CA LYS A 152 0.76 -8.25 3.28
C LYS A 152 2.04 -7.99 4.07
N VAL A 153 2.47 -8.96 4.87
CA VAL A 153 3.70 -8.92 5.66
C VAL A 153 4.68 -9.97 5.11
N ALA A 154 5.90 -9.57 4.81
CA ALA A 154 6.99 -10.43 4.39
C ALA A 154 7.85 -10.84 5.60
N ILE A 155 8.14 -12.13 5.72
CA ILE A 155 8.92 -12.71 6.82
C ILE A 155 10.30 -13.12 6.31
N PHE A 156 11.34 -12.75 7.06
CA PHE A 156 12.73 -13.06 6.77
C PHE A 156 13.37 -13.78 7.97
N LEU A 157 14.21 -14.76 7.69
CA LEU A 157 15.08 -15.43 8.66
C LEU A 157 16.54 -15.15 8.31
N ASN A 158 17.30 -14.52 9.20
CA ASN A 158 18.69 -14.12 8.91
C ASN A 158 18.78 -13.42 7.53
N ASP A 159 17.91 -12.44 7.31
CA ASP A 159 17.75 -11.68 6.05
C ASP A 159 17.32 -12.50 4.81
N LYS A 160 17.06 -13.80 4.95
CA LYS A 160 16.54 -14.64 3.87
C LYS A 160 15.02 -14.69 3.88
N TYR A 161 14.40 -14.26 2.79
CA TYR A 161 12.95 -14.32 2.58
C TYR A 161 12.40 -15.74 2.77
N GLN A 162 11.35 -15.87 3.58
CA GLN A 162 10.66 -17.13 3.86
C GLN A 162 9.27 -17.20 3.24
N GLY A 163 8.62 -16.06 3.05
CA GLY A 163 7.27 -15.99 2.53
C GLY A 163 6.53 -14.73 2.96
N THR A 164 5.28 -14.64 2.51
CA THR A 164 4.35 -13.57 2.87
C THR A 164 3.12 -14.12 3.55
N VAL A 165 2.55 -13.34 4.48
CA VAL A 165 1.28 -13.61 5.14
C VAL A 165 0.37 -12.39 5.04
N LEU A 166 -0.94 -12.62 4.96
CA LEU A 166 -1.93 -11.55 5.02
C LEU A 166 -2.32 -11.27 6.48
N ALA A 167 -2.30 -10.00 6.86
CA ALA A 167 -2.81 -9.49 8.12
C ALA A 167 -4.32 -9.27 8.01
N ASN A 168 -5.08 -10.36 8.18
CA ASN A 168 -6.55 -10.41 8.04
C ASN A 168 -7.25 -11.16 9.18
N ARG A 169 -6.57 -11.36 10.31
CA ARG A 169 -7.11 -12.06 11.48
C ARG A 169 -7.58 -11.07 12.52
N LEU A 170 -8.64 -11.44 13.23
CA LEU A 170 -9.22 -10.62 14.27
C LEU A 170 -8.23 -10.37 15.43
N ARG A 171 -8.08 -9.10 15.80
CA ARG A 171 -7.41 -8.59 17.00
C ARG A 171 -8.47 -7.87 17.84
N SER A 172 -9.00 -8.55 18.87
CA SER A 172 -10.07 -8.00 19.72
C SER A 172 -9.63 -6.74 20.49
N ASP A 173 -8.36 -6.68 20.88
CA ASP A 173 -7.73 -5.51 21.49
C ASP A 173 -7.67 -4.31 20.54
N VAL A 174 -7.36 -4.55 19.26
CA VAL A 174 -7.42 -3.50 18.23
C VAL A 174 -8.87 -3.13 17.94
N GLN A 175 -9.79 -4.10 17.88
CA GLN A 175 -11.21 -3.83 17.64
C GLN A 175 -11.83 -2.89 18.68
N GLU A 176 -11.41 -3.01 19.95
CA GLU A 176 -11.91 -2.18 21.05
C GLU A 176 -11.51 -0.70 20.89
N ILE A 177 -10.32 -0.44 20.36
CA ILE A 177 -9.77 0.92 20.18
C ILE A 177 -10.08 1.47 18.77
N TRP A 178 -10.02 0.59 17.77
CA TRP A 178 -10.15 0.88 16.35
C TRP A 178 -10.90 -0.23 15.60
N PRO A 179 -12.25 -0.16 15.59
CA PRO A 179 -13.11 -1.20 15.00
C PRO A 179 -12.80 -1.52 13.54
N ASP A 180 -12.48 -0.50 12.73
CA ASP A 180 -12.20 -0.68 11.31
C ASP A 180 -10.88 -1.44 11.06
N ALA A 181 -9.94 -1.40 12.01
CA ALA A 181 -8.65 -2.10 11.95
C ALA A 181 -8.67 -3.46 12.65
N ALA A 182 -9.84 -3.96 13.04
CA ALA A 182 -9.97 -5.19 13.82
C ALA A 182 -9.35 -6.41 13.13
N GLN A 183 -9.33 -6.45 11.79
CA GLN A 183 -8.77 -7.56 11.00
C GLN A 183 -7.32 -7.29 10.60
N SER A 184 -6.46 -6.95 11.56
CA SER A 184 -5.05 -6.58 11.32
C SER A 184 -4.04 -7.60 11.84
N GLY A 185 -4.48 -8.71 12.43
CA GLY A 185 -3.59 -9.77 12.94
C GLY A 185 -3.11 -10.71 11.83
N PHE A 186 -1.91 -11.27 12.00
CA PHE A 186 -1.39 -12.34 11.12
C PHE A 186 -0.76 -13.48 11.92
N ILE A 187 -0.73 -14.67 11.30
CA ILE A 187 0.07 -15.81 11.78
C ILE A 187 0.72 -16.45 10.56
N PHE A 188 2.05 -16.31 10.44
CA PHE A 188 2.85 -17.02 9.47
C PHE A 188 3.37 -18.32 10.09
N ARG A 189 3.23 -19.44 9.39
CA ARG A 189 3.80 -20.73 9.80
C ARG A 189 4.96 -21.06 8.88
N PHE A 190 6.10 -21.41 9.45
CA PHE A 190 7.21 -21.86 8.63
C PHE A 190 6.86 -23.19 7.96
N PRO A 191 7.27 -23.42 6.70
CA PRO A 191 7.03 -24.70 6.03
C PRO A 191 7.65 -25.89 6.76
N ASN A 192 8.81 -25.65 7.39
CA ASN A 192 9.51 -26.59 8.25
C ASN A 192 9.89 -25.89 9.55
N THR A 193 9.99 -26.64 10.65
CA THR A 193 10.56 -26.13 11.90
C THR A 193 11.96 -25.59 11.65
N ILE A 194 12.22 -24.36 12.08
CA ILE A 194 13.51 -23.71 11.93
C ILE A 194 14.53 -24.42 12.81
N PHE A 195 15.71 -24.69 12.26
CA PHE A 195 16.84 -25.16 13.04
C PHE A 195 17.46 -24.02 13.84
N LEU A 196 17.55 -24.17 15.16
CA LEU A 196 18.26 -23.24 16.04
C LEU A 196 19.67 -23.78 16.38
N PRO A 197 20.75 -23.16 15.88
CA PRO A 197 22.11 -23.52 16.25
C PRO A 197 22.37 -23.24 17.74
N ARG A 198 23.31 -23.98 18.35
CA ARG A 198 23.60 -23.87 19.80
C ARG A 198 24.32 -22.57 20.20
N ALA A 199 24.86 -21.84 19.24
CA ALA A 199 25.75 -20.70 19.48
C ALA A 199 25.46 -19.50 18.54
N VAL A 200 24.33 -19.52 17.84
CA VAL A 200 23.97 -18.47 16.87
C VAL A 200 22.49 -18.15 17.06
N ASP A 201 22.22 -16.87 17.31
CA ASP A 201 20.86 -16.36 17.34
C ASP A 201 20.28 -16.35 15.94
N VAL A 202 19.02 -16.78 15.82
CA VAL A 202 18.29 -16.66 14.56
C VAL A 202 17.45 -15.39 14.62
N SER A 203 17.69 -14.46 13.69
CA SER A 203 16.89 -13.25 13.58
C SER A 203 15.65 -13.51 12.73
N VAL A 204 14.50 -13.06 13.22
CA VAL A 204 13.24 -12.98 12.49
C VAL A 204 12.92 -11.52 12.24
N THR A 205 12.85 -11.12 10.99
CA THR A 205 12.46 -9.75 10.60
C THR A 205 11.13 -9.81 9.87
N ALA A 206 10.17 -9.00 10.29
CA ALA A 206 8.92 -8.80 9.56
C ALA A 206 8.90 -7.40 8.93
N LYS A 207 8.63 -7.36 7.63
CA LYS A 207 8.50 -6.12 6.85
C LYS A 207 7.12 -6.05 6.23
N ILE A 208 6.62 -4.85 5.99
CA ILE A 208 5.52 -4.71 5.05
C ILE A 208 6.02 -5.19 3.67
N HIS A 209 5.22 -6.01 3.01
CA HIS A 209 5.61 -6.60 1.75
C HIS A 209 5.89 -5.51 0.70
N ASN A 210 7.00 -5.65 -0.02
CA ASN A 210 7.51 -4.69 -1.01
C ASN A 210 7.88 -3.31 -0.42
N THR A 211 8.16 -3.21 0.88
CA THR A 211 8.76 -1.99 1.47
C THR A 211 9.97 -2.32 2.32
N THR A 212 10.66 -1.26 2.75
CA THR A 212 11.72 -1.32 3.76
C THR A 212 11.20 -1.10 5.18
N ILE A 213 9.88 -0.92 5.35
CA ILE A 213 9.25 -0.68 6.66
C ILE A 213 9.27 -1.98 7.45
N GLU A 214 10.08 -2.01 8.50
CA GLU A 214 10.10 -3.07 9.49
C GLU A 214 8.99 -2.86 10.51
N LEU A 215 8.33 -3.94 10.92
CA LEU A 215 7.34 -3.90 12.00
C LEU A 215 8.05 -3.75 13.35
N ASP A 216 7.37 -3.13 14.31
CA ASP A 216 7.87 -3.01 15.69
C ASP A 216 8.25 -4.38 16.27
N HIS A 217 9.26 -4.38 17.14
CA HIS A 217 9.89 -5.60 17.69
C HIS A 217 10.58 -6.50 16.65
N SER A 218 10.83 -5.99 15.44
CA SER A 218 11.79 -6.58 14.50
C SER A 218 13.16 -5.89 14.61
N PRO A 219 14.29 -6.62 14.44
CA PRO A 219 14.35 -8.08 14.39
C PRO A 219 14.06 -8.71 15.75
N TRP A 220 13.37 -9.84 15.75
CA TRP A 220 13.16 -10.69 16.91
C TRP A 220 14.16 -11.84 16.89
N TYR A 221 14.97 -11.98 17.95
CA TYR A 221 15.94 -13.08 18.05
C TYR A 221 15.34 -14.31 18.73
N ILE A 222 15.49 -15.47 18.09
CA ILE A 222 15.13 -16.77 18.66
C ILE A 222 16.43 -17.52 18.98
N CYS A 223 16.57 -17.92 20.24
CA CYS A 223 17.70 -18.68 20.74
C CYS A 223 17.20 -20.03 21.30
N ARG A 224 18.04 -21.06 21.26
CA ARG A 224 17.72 -22.33 21.92
C ARG A 224 17.80 -22.14 23.44
N CYS A 225 16.78 -22.56 24.18
CA CYS A 225 16.89 -22.66 25.62
C CYS A 225 17.92 -23.74 25.99
N ILE A 226 19.04 -23.34 26.59
CA ILE A 226 19.97 -24.30 27.20
C ILE A 226 19.32 -24.71 28.52
N GLY A 227 18.67 -25.88 28.54
CA GLY A 227 18.17 -26.44 29.79
C GLY A 227 19.32 -26.57 30.78
N ASN A 228 19.18 -25.98 31.97
CA ASN A 228 20.10 -26.21 33.08
C ASN A 228 20.10 -27.71 33.39
N GLY A 229 21.12 -28.42 32.92
CA GLY A 229 21.30 -29.84 33.21
C GLY A 229 21.55 -30.02 34.71
N LYS A 230 20.51 -30.33 35.47
CA LYS A 230 20.69 -31.14 36.68
C LYS A 230 20.78 -32.59 36.22
N THR A 231 22.01 -33.03 36.00
CA THR A 231 22.36 -34.46 35.97
C THR A 231 21.90 -35.09 37.28
N ALA A 232 20.84 -35.90 37.20
CA ALA A 232 20.53 -36.88 38.23
C ALA A 232 21.59 -37.98 38.12
N ASP A 233 22.75 -37.75 38.72
CA ASP A 233 23.75 -38.79 38.85
C ASP A 233 23.51 -39.60 40.11
N ARG A 234 23.51 -40.90 39.88
CA ARG A 234 23.15 -41.99 40.76
C ARG A 234 24.28 -42.21 41.75
N ILE A 235 24.06 -41.96 43.05
CA ILE A 235 24.82 -42.62 44.11
C ILE A 235 23.92 -43.67 44.75
N LEU A 236 24.16 -44.92 44.33
CA LEU A 236 23.88 -46.11 45.11
C LEU A 236 24.98 -46.26 46.17
N GLY A 237 24.58 -46.69 47.37
CA GLY A 237 25.46 -47.16 48.46
C GLY A 237 25.10 -46.51 49.79
N THR A 238 24.83 -47.22 50.89
CA THR A 238 24.73 -48.65 51.19
C THR A 238 24.08 -48.70 52.58
N GLU A 239 23.28 -49.72 52.86
CA GLU A 239 22.73 -49.97 54.20
C GLU A 239 23.85 -50.17 55.25
N GLY A 240 23.57 -49.76 56.48
CA GLY A 240 24.39 -49.93 57.68
C GLY A 240 23.75 -49.24 58.87
#